data_AF-A0A433ZZJ2-F1
#
_entry.id   AF-A0A433ZZJ2-F1
#
_cell.length_a   1.000
_cell.length_b   1.000
_cell.length_c   1.000
_cell.angle_alpha   90.00
_cell.angle_beta   90.00
_cell.angle_gamma   90.00
#
_symmetry.space_group_name_H-M   'P 1'
#
loop_
_entity.id
_entity.type
_entity.pdbx_description
1 polymer ?
#
loop_
_entity_poly.entity_id
_entity_poly.type
_entity_poly.pdbx_seq_one_letter_code
_entity_poly.pdbx_strand_id
1 'polypeptide(L)'
;TYGGWLVLYCYPMTGKPGIPVPDGWAAIPGAAGCTPQSCSFRDSYGDLQSLGVEVFGMSTQTTEDQVEAFQRLQLPYALLADSALSFAKALGLPTFDAN
;
A
#
# COMPACT_ATOMS: atom_id res chain seq x y z
N THR A 1 -17.55 10.21 -11.23
CA THR A 1 -18.24 8.92 -11.36
C THR A 1 -17.19 7.86 -11.62
N TYR A 2 -16.98 6.92 -10.70
CA TYR A 2 -16.07 5.80 -10.90
C TYR A 2 -16.76 4.77 -11.81
N GLY A 3 -16.81 5.05 -13.12
CA GLY A 3 -17.52 4.24 -14.11
C GLY A 3 -16.74 3.03 -14.63
N GLY A 4 -15.59 2.71 -14.01
CA GLY A 4 -14.68 1.64 -14.42
C GLY A 4 -14.30 0.72 -13.26
N TRP A 5 -13.21 -0.04 -13.45
CA TRP A 5 -12.70 -0.97 -12.44
C TRP A 5 -11.87 -0.25 -11.38
N LEU A 6 -11.87 -0.78 -10.16
CA LEU A 6 -11.05 -0.29 -9.05
C LEU A 6 -10.09 -1.39 -8.62
N VAL A 7 -8.80 -1.06 -8.58
CA VAL A 7 -7.77 -1.87 -7.93
C VAL A 7 -7.42 -1.22 -6.60
N LEU A 8 -7.77 -1.90 -5.51
CA LEU A 8 -7.32 -1.55 -4.17
C LEU A 8 -6.41 -2.68 -3.68
N TYR A 9 -5.11 -2.40 -3.53
CA TYR A 9 -4.16 -3.36 -2.98
C TYR A 9 -3.79 -3.00 -1.53
N CYS A 10 -3.90 -3.98 -0.64
CA CYS A 10 -3.61 -3.82 0.78
C CYS A 10 -2.26 -4.46 1.10
N TYR A 11 -1.44 -3.76 1.88
CA TYR A 11 -0.15 -4.23 2.35
C TYR A 11 0.09 -3.72 3.78
N PRO A 12 0.91 -4.40 4.60
CA PRO A 12 1.00 -4.06 6.02
C PRO A 12 1.73 -2.72 6.26
N MET A 13 2.89 -2.49 5.63
CA MET A 13 3.61 -1.20 5.71
C MET A 13 4.60 -0.98 4.57
N THR A 14 4.94 0.28 4.32
CA THR A 14 6.07 0.73 3.51
C THR A 14 7.23 1.08 4.43
N GLY A 15 8.40 0.47 4.21
CA GLY A 15 9.63 0.84 4.90
C GLY A 15 10.07 2.28 4.58
N LYS A 16 10.67 2.94 5.56
CA LYS A 16 11.24 4.29 5.42
C LYS A 16 12.77 4.23 5.42
N PRO A 17 13.47 4.98 4.56
CA PRO A 17 14.92 5.05 4.58
C PRO A 17 15.44 5.48 5.96
N GLY A 18 16.42 4.74 6.50
CA GLY A 18 17.03 5.04 7.79
C GLY A 18 16.19 4.66 9.01
N ILE A 19 14.98 4.12 8.83
CA ILE A 19 14.15 3.60 9.91
C ILE A 19 14.19 2.06 9.87
N PRO A 20 14.60 1.40 10.97
CA PRO A 20 14.53 -0.05 11.06
C PRO A 20 13.10 -0.57 10.84
N VAL A 21 12.98 -1.71 10.16
CA VAL A 21 11.73 -2.47 10.11
C VAL A 21 11.54 -3.23 11.43
N PRO A 22 10.31 -3.65 11.77
CA PRO A 22 10.04 -4.49 12.95
C PRO A 22 10.91 -5.74 13.02
N ASP A 23 11.14 -6.24 14.23
CA ASP A 23 11.94 -7.44 14.44
C ASP A 23 11.25 -8.65 13.82
N GLY A 24 12.03 -9.49 13.12
CA GLY A 24 11.48 -10.66 12.41
C GLY A 24 10.75 -10.33 11.11
N TRP A 25 10.64 -9.06 10.69
CA TRP A 25 9.96 -8.66 9.45
C TRP A 25 10.47 -9.41 8.22
N ALA A 26 11.79 -9.54 8.09
CA ALA A 26 12.43 -10.22 6.97
C ALA A 26 12.12 -11.73 6.90
N ALA A 27 11.68 -12.34 8.01
CA ALA A 27 11.28 -13.74 8.05
C ALA A 27 9.84 -13.96 7.60
N ILE A 28 9.02 -12.91 7.51
CA ILE A 28 7.62 -13.00 7.10
C ILE A 28 7.56 -13.05 5.56
N PRO A 29 7.06 -14.15 4.96
CA PRO A 29 6.98 -14.28 3.50
C PRO A 29 6.17 -13.13 2.88
N GLY A 30 6.78 -12.43 1.92
CA GLY A 30 6.12 -11.32 1.21
C GLY A 30 6.18 -9.96 1.91
N ALA A 31 6.62 -9.87 3.16
CA ALA A 31 6.62 -8.61 3.93
C ALA A 31 7.56 -7.53 3.36
N ALA A 32 8.63 -7.93 2.67
CA ALA A 32 9.52 -7.01 1.94
C ALA A 32 8.95 -6.55 0.57
N GLY A 33 7.78 -7.05 0.15
CA GLY A 33 7.21 -6.85 -1.19
C GLY A 33 6.43 -5.54 -1.36
N CYS A 34 6.13 -4.81 -0.28
CA CYS A 34 5.21 -3.67 -0.31
C CYS A 34 5.68 -2.51 -1.22
N THR A 35 6.97 -2.16 -1.14
CA THR A 35 7.57 -1.13 -2.01
C THR A 35 7.67 -1.59 -3.47
N PRO A 36 8.22 -2.78 -3.79
CA PRO A 36 8.18 -3.31 -5.16
C PRO A 36 6.77 -3.37 -5.76
N GLN A 37 5.75 -3.78 -4.99
CA GLN A 37 4.37 -3.84 -5.46
C GLN A 37 3.83 -2.45 -5.82
N SER A 38 4.08 -1.45 -4.96
CA SER A 38 3.66 -0.07 -5.22
C SER A 38 4.37 0.51 -6.46
N CYS A 39 5.68 0.27 -6.60
CA CYS A 39 6.42 0.68 -7.79
C CYS A 39 5.89 -0.02 -9.05
N SER A 40 5.53 -1.31 -8.99
CA SER A 40 4.96 -2.03 -10.13
C SER A 40 3.64 -1.42 -10.59
N PHE A 41 2.76 -1.01 -9.66
CA PHE A 41 1.53 -0.31 -10.02
C PHE A 41 1.80 1.07 -10.60
N ARG A 42 2.79 1.82 -10.07
CA ARG A 42 3.21 3.11 -10.65
C ARG A 42 3.65 2.92 -12.10
N ASP A 43 4.52 1.95 -12.33
CA ASP A 43 5.15 1.73 -13.63
C ASP A 43 4.10 1.29 -14.69
N SER A 44 3.00 0.63 -14.26
CA SER A 44 1.86 0.24 -15.11
C SER A 44 0.66 1.20 -15.05
N TYR A 45 0.74 2.32 -14.33
CA TYR A 45 -0.43 3.16 -14.04
C TYR A 45 -1.06 3.75 -15.31
N GLY A 46 -0.25 4.16 -16.28
CA GLY A 46 -0.75 4.70 -17.56
C GLY A 46 -1.58 3.69 -18.35
N ASP A 47 -1.14 2.43 -18.39
CA ASP A 47 -1.87 1.35 -19.06
C ASP A 47 -3.21 1.08 -18.34
N LEU A 48 -3.19 1.02 -17.02
CA LEU A 48 -4.39 0.85 -16.20
C LEU A 48 -5.39 2.01 -16.39
N GLN A 49 -4.90 3.23 -16.41
CA GLN A 49 -5.72 4.41 -16.64
C GLN A 49 -6.37 4.38 -18.04
N SER A 50 -5.65 3.91 -19.07
CA SER A 50 -6.20 3.76 -20.43
C SER A 50 -7.36 2.76 -20.51
N LEU A 51 -7.41 1.80 -19.58
CA LEU A 51 -8.48 0.82 -19.42
C LEU A 51 -9.62 1.31 -18.51
N GLY A 52 -9.55 2.56 -18.03
CA GLY A 52 -10.49 3.13 -17.07
C GLY A 52 -10.38 2.51 -15.67
N VAL A 53 -9.20 2.01 -15.30
CA VAL A 53 -8.93 1.44 -13.99
C VAL A 53 -8.38 2.52 -13.06
N GLU A 54 -8.97 2.66 -11.89
CA GLU A 54 -8.43 3.46 -10.79
C GLU A 54 -7.61 2.58 -9.85
N VAL A 55 -6.53 3.13 -9.30
CA VAL A 55 -5.60 2.40 -8.41
C VAL A 55 -5.48 3.11 -7.08
N PHE A 56 -5.54 2.36 -5.99
CA PHE A 56 -5.23 2.83 -4.64
C PHE A 56 -4.38 1.78 -3.93
N GLY A 57 -3.37 2.23 -3.20
CA GLY A 57 -2.70 1.41 -2.19
C GLY A 57 -3.27 1.69 -0.81
N MET A 58 -3.20 0.74 0.10
CA MET A 58 -3.62 0.94 1.49
C MET A 58 -2.71 0.18 2.46
N SER A 59 -2.35 0.82 3.57
CA SER A 59 -1.64 0.16 4.67
C SER A 59 -2.14 0.60 6.04
N THR A 60 -1.62 -0.04 7.08
CA THR A 60 -1.99 0.24 8.47
C THR A 60 -1.28 1.48 9.03
N GLN A 61 -0.44 2.12 8.22
CA GLN A 61 0.33 3.31 8.62
C GLN A 61 -0.50 4.59 8.57
N THR A 62 -0.03 5.65 9.21
CA THR A 62 -0.77 6.92 9.32
C THR A 62 -0.85 7.65 7.98
N THR A 63 -1.74 8.64 7.87
CA THR A 63 -1.83 9.50 6.68
C THR A 63 -0.49 10.18 6.38
N GLU A 64 0.26 10.61 7.40
CA GLU A 64 1.59 11.21 7.24
C GLU A 64 2.59 10.23 6.63
N ASP A 65 2.55 8.96 7.05
CA ASP A 65 3.36 7.90 6.46
C ASP A 65 2.98 7.63 5.00
N GLN A 66 1.68 7.65 4.68
CA GLN A 66 1.21 7.49 3.30
C GLN A 66 1.68 8.64 2.40
N VAL A 67 1.61 9.88 2.89
CA VAL A 67 2.09 11.07 2.16
C VAL A 67 3.60 10.98 1.92
N GLU A 68 4.36 10.57 2.93
CA GLU A 68 5.81 10.34 2.80
C GLU A 68 6.11 9.31 1.71
N ALA A 69 5.45 8.15 1.74
CA ALA A 69 5.65 7.09 0.77
C ALA A 69 5.22 7.51 -0.64
N PHE A 70 4.07 8.17 -0.78
CA PHE A 70 3.58 8.73 -2.04
C PHE A 70 4.63 9.66 -2.68
N GLN A 71 5.15 10.61 -1.90
CA GLN A 71 6.15 11.57 -2.36
C GLN A 71 7.47 10.89 -2.69
N ARG A 72 8.02 10.09 -1.77
CA ARG A 72 9.32 9.44 -1.98
C ARG A 72 9.32 8.47 -3.17
N LEU A 73 8.24 7.72 -3.36
CA LEU A 73 8.13 6.72 -4.43
C LEU A 73 7.59 7.31 -5.75
N GLN A 74 7.20 8.59 -5.75
CA GLN A 74 6.65 9.29 -6.91
C GLN A 74 5.43 8.55 -7.49
N LEU A 75 4.50 8.13 -6.60
CA LEU A 75 3.33 7.38 -7.03
C LEU A 75 2.33 8.33 -7.74
N PRO A 76 1.73 7.91 -8.85
CA PRO A 76 0.73 8.71 -9.58
C PRO A 76 -0.69 8.49 -9.05
N TYR A 77 -0.84 7.75 -7.95
CA TYR A 77 -2.11 7.38 -7.34
C TYR A 77 -2.03 7.49 -5.81
N ALA A 78 -3.20 7.52 -5.16
CA ALA A 78 -3.28 7.75 -3.72
C ALA A 78 -2.95 6.49 -2.89
N LEU A 79 -2.31 6.73 -1.74
CA LEU A 79 -2.17 5.76 -0.67
C LEU A 79 -3.12 6.10 0.47
N LEU A 80 -3.87 5.11 0.94
CA LEU A 80 -4.90 5.23 1.97
C LEU A 80 -4.39 4.68 3.30
N ALA A 81 -4.78 5.33 4.40
CA ALA A 81 -4.47 4.89 5.75
C ALA A 81 -5.64 4.11 6.36
N ASP A 82 -5.40 2.86 6.74
CA ASP A 82 -6.28 2.05 7.60
C ASP A 82 -5.67 1.87 8.98
N SER A 83 -5.26 2.97 9.62
CA SER A 83 -4.54 2.94 10.91
C SER A 83 -5.36 2.32 12.06
N ALA A 84 -6.69 2.31 11.94
CA ALA A 84 -7.59 1.70 12.92
C ALA A 84 -7.94 0.22 12.60
N LEU A 85 -7.44 -0.31 11.47
CA LEU A 85 -7.81 -1.60 10.89
C LEU A 85 -9.32 -1.72 10.63
N SER A 86 -10.02 -0.61 10.46
CA SER A 86 -11.48 -0.60 10.29
C SER A 86 -11.86 -1.24 8.96
N PHE A 87 -11.11 -0.96 7.90
CA PHE A 87 -11.32 -1.55 6.59
C PHE A 87 -10.96 -3.05 6.60
N ALA A 88 -9.76 -3.38 7.11
CA ALA A 88 -9.30 -4.76 7.22
C ALA A 88 -10.28 -5.64 8.03
N LYS A 89 -10.78 -5.14 9.16
CA LYS A 89 -11.77 -5.83 9.99
C LYS A 89 -13.10 -6.01 9.27
N ALA A 90 -13.60 -4.97 8.60
CA ALA A 90 -14.88 -5.02 7.90
C ALA A 90 -14.90 -6.07 6.77
N LEU A 91 -13.75 -6.29 6.11
CA LEU A 91 -13.60 -7.28 5.04
C LEU A 91 -13.03 -8.62 5.50
N GLY A 92 -12.69 -8.77 6.78
CA GLY A 92 -12.08 -9.99 7.31
C GLY A 92 -10.74 -10.32 6.66
N LEU A 93 -9.93 -9.30 6.34
CA LEU A 93 -8.61 -9.51 5.75
C LEU A 93 -7.68 -10.22 6.73
N PRO A 94 -6.78 -11.11 6.25
CA PRO A 94 -5.80 -11.73 7.11
C PRO A 94 -4.80 -10.69 7.64
N THR A 95 -4.51 -10.74 8.93
CA THR A 95 -3.57 -9.85 9.61
C THR A 95 -2.56 -10.67 10.42
N PHE A 96 -1.46 -10.04 10.81
CA PHE A 96 -0.47 -10.58 11.72
C PHE A 96 0.08 -9.44 12.59
N ASP A 97 0.67 -9.80 13.73
CA ASP A 97 1.37 -8.86 14.59
C ASP A 97 2.87 -8.91 14.31
N ALA A 98 3.51 -7.73 14.27
CA ALA A 98 4.95 -7.58 14.20
C ALA A 98 5.39 -6.54 15.24
N ASN A 99 6.41 -6.89 16.03
CA ASN A 99 6.92 -6.08 17.15
C ASN A 99 8.11 -5.23 16.72
#